data_AF-A0A6P8X860-F1
#
_entry.id   AF-A0A6P8X860-F1
#
_cell.length_a   1.000
_cell.length_b   1.000
_cell.length_c   1.000
_cell.angle_alpha   90.00
_cell.angle_beta   90.00
_cell.angle_gamma   90.00
#
_symmetry.space_group_name_H-M   'P 1'
#
loop_
_entity.id
_entity.type
_entity.pdbx_description
1 polymer ?
#
loop_
_entity_poly.entity_id
_entity_poly.type
_entity_poly.pdbx_seq_one_letter_code
_entity_poly.pdbx_strand_id
1 'polypeptide(L)'
;MSTIKLFVCCMMLVALAMGQEQGYSFTSKEVKCHVCKATVQELEDAIAKEDPKKMVDVSGFRLDASGNSITKRVRFIKSEMFLTELMEKICDKMEDYLKATYKNNGKFTLLKMIIDGKMNPDSSLVDFVQDGDLNKSLGHFCLEVLEDNEETFLKAFQAEELGNDLDIKICSEQAKYCDDAPVQDEYNFEGKEEL
;
A
#
# COMPACT_ATOMS: atom_id res chain seq x y z
N MET A 1 51.45 36.27 -6.21
CA MET A 1 50.65 35.59 -7.27
C MET A 1 50.53 34.08 -7.06
N SER A 2 51.56 33.38 -6.58
CA SER A 2 51.52 31.93 -6.34
C SER A 2 50.60 31.50 -5.18
N THR A 3 50.60 32.26 -4.07
CA THR A 3 49.79 31.99 -2.88
C THR A 3 48.28 32.14 -3.10
N ILE A 4 47.88 33.11 -3.92
CA ILE A 4 46.47 33.35 -4.29
C ILE A 4 45.93 32.20 -5.15
N LYS A 5 46.75 31.68 -6.09
CA LYS A 5 46.36 30.51 -6.91
C LYS A 5 46.17 29.25 -6.06
N LEU A 6 46.99 29.05 -5.04
CA LEU A 6 46.88 27.91 -4.12
C LEU A 6 45.62 28.01 -3.22
N PHE A 7 45.30 29.22 -2.74
CA PHE A 7 44.09 29.46 -1.95
C PHE A 7 42.80 29.26 -2.76
N VAL A 8 42.77 29.74 -4.02
CA VAL A 8 41.62 29.58 -4.93
C VAL A 8 41.40 28.11 -5.31
N CYS A 9 42.48 27.36 -5.54
CA CYS A 9 42.40 25.93 -5.82
C CYS A 9 41.87 25.13 -4.62
N CYS A 10 42.26 25.53 -3.40
CA CYS A 10 41.79 24.89 -2.17
C CYS A 10 40.30 25.18 -1.89
N MET A 11 39.82 26.39 -2.18
CA MET A 11 38.38 26.70 -2.08
C MET A 11 37.52 25.93 -3.09
N MET A 12 38.00 25.73 -4.34
CA MET A 12 37.28 24.91 -5.32
C MET A 12 37.18 23.43 -4.88
N LEU A 13 38.21 22.89 -4.22
CA LEU A 13 38.20 21.52 -3.71
C LEU A 13 37.23 21.32 -2.54
N VAL A 14 37.06 22.34 -1.68
CA VAL A 14 36.10 22.28 -0.55
C VAL A 14 34.65 22.36 -1.03
N ALA A 15 34.36 23.15 -2.08
CA ALA A 15 33.01 23.25 -2.63
C ALA A 15 32.54 21.94 -3.31
N LEU A 16 33.45 21.15 -3.88
CA LEU A 16 33.15 19.84 -4.46
C LEU A 16 32.91 18.75 -3.40
N ALA A 17 33.43 18.93 -2.18
CA ALA A 17 33.20 18.00 -1.06
C ALA A 17 31.88 18.28 -0.31
N MET A 18 31.27 19.45 -0.52
CA MET A 18 29.94 19.78 0.02
C MET A 18 28.85 19.38 -0.97
N GLY A 19 28.82 18.10 -1.34
CA GLY A 19 27.59 17.49 -1.84
C GLY A 19 26.57 17.55 -0.70
N GLN A 20 25.51 18.34 -0.85
CA GLN A 20 24.39 18.32 0.09
C GLN A 20 23.66 16.99 -0.11
N GLU A 21 24.06 15.95 0.62
CA GLU A 21 23.17 14.81 0.84
C GLU A 21 21.99 15.33 1.66
N GLN A 22 20.89 15.64 0.99
CA GLN A 22 19.62 15.85 1.67
C GLN A 22 19.21 14.50 2.27
N GLY A 23 19.62 14.28 3.53
CA GLY A 23 19.17 13.15 4.31
C GLY A 23 17.68 13.30 4.59
N TYR A 24 16.83 12.75 3.72
CA TYR A 24 15.41 12.65 3.98
C TYR A 24 15.19 11.59 5.08
N SER A 25 14.63 12.01 6.22
CA SER A 25 14.19 11.10 7.29
C SER A 25 12.67 11.11 7.36
N PHE A 26 12.03 9.97 7.11
CA PHE A 26 10.59 9.79 7.27
C PHE A 26 10.30 8.97 8.52
N THR A 27 9.18 9.26 9.18
CA THR A 27 8.76 8.47 10.33
C THR A 27 8.24 7.09 9.89
N SER A 28 8.36 6.09 10.76
CA SER A 28 7.76 4.76 10.52
C SER A 28 6.25 4.87 10.24
N LYS A 29 5.53 5.75 10.96
CA LYS A 29 4.10 6.00 10.74
C LYS A 29 3.82 6.50 9.31
N GLU A 30 4.58 7.49 8.83
CA GLU A 30 4.42 8.02 7.46
C GLU A 30 4.68 6.93 6.40
N VAL A 31 5.72 6.12 6.57
CA VAL A 31 6.00 5.02 5.64
C VAL A 31 4.89 3.98 5.67
N LYS A 32 4.47 3.54 6.86
CA LYS A 32 3.34 2.60 7.03
C LYS A 32 2.04 3.12 6.42
N CYS A 33 1.76 4.42 6.52
CA CYS A 33 0.60 5.03 5.89
C CYS A 33 0.59 4.82 4.38
N HIS A 34 1.68 5.20 3.68
CA HIS A 34 1.74 5.04 2.23
C HIS A 34 1.82 3.57 1.81
N VAL A 35 2.52 2.72 2.56
CA VAL A 35 2.56 1.28 2.29
C VAL A 35 1.17 0.67 2.43
N CYS A 36 0.43 0.99 3.50
CA CYS A 36 -0.93 0.51 3.69
C CYS A 36 -1.83 0.88 2.50
N LYS A 37 -1.80 2.15 2.06
CA LYS A 37 -2.59 2.60 0.91
C LYS A 37 -2.19 1.87 -0.38
N ALA A 38 -0.90 1.69 -0.62
CA ALA A 38 -0.40 0.94 -1.78
C ALA A 38 -0.85 -0.53 -1.74
N THR A 39 -0.81 -1.17 -0.56
CA THR A 39 -1.28 -2.53 -0.36
C THR A 39 -2.78 -2.67 -0.65
N VAL A 40 -3.62 -1.74 -0.18
CA VAL A 40 -5.06 -1.73 -0.48
C VAL A 40 -5.30 -1.60 -1.99
N GLN A 41 -4.64 -0.66 -2.66
CA GLN A 41 -4.77 -0.47 -4.11
C GLN A 41 -4.34 -1.74 -4.88
N GLU A 42 -3.22 -2.36 -4.51
CA GLU A 42 -2.74 -3.59 -5.16
C GLU A 42 -3.68 -4.78 -4.94
N LEU A 43 -4.34 -4.84 -3.78
CA LEU A 43 -5.38 -5.84 -3.50
C LEU A 43 -6.60 -5.63 -4.39
N GLU A 44 -7.11 -4.40 -4.47
CA GLU A 44 -8.24 -4.03 -5.33
C GLU A 44 -7.94 -4.35 -6.81
N ASP A 45 -6.77 -3.92 -7.30
CA ASP A 45 -6.33 -4.15 -8.68
C ASP A 45 -6.17 -5.65 -9.01
N ALA A 46 -5.68 -6.45 -8.07
CA ALA A 46 -5.52 -7.89 -8.25
C ALA A 46 -6.87 -8.61 -8.23
N ILE A 47 -7.76 -8.26 -7.29
CA ILE A 47 -9.11 -8.82 -7.20
C ILE A 47 -9.93 -8.48 -8.44
N ALA A 48 -9.80 -7.25 -8.97
CA ALA A 48 -10.52 -6.81 -10.16
C ALA A 48 -10.14 -7.60 -11.44
N LYS A 49 -8.98 -8.28 -11.44
CA LYS A 49 -8.51 -9.12 -12.56
C LYS A 49 -9.01 -10.57 -12.49
N GLU A 50 -9.56 -10.98 -11.36
CA GLU A 50 -10.09 -12.34 -11.16
C GLU A 50 -11.53 -12.48 -11.65
N ASP A 51 -11.97 -13.72 -11.90
CA ASP A 51 -13.37 -14.00 -12.28
C ASP A 51 -14.31 -13.86 -11.06
N PRO A 52 -15.23 -12.87 -11.05
CA PRO A 52 -16.13 -12.65 -9.91
C PRO A 52 -17.16 -13.77 -9.70
N LYS A 53 -17.36 -14.64 -10.70
CA LYS A 53 -18.31 -15.76 -10.63
C LYS A 53 -17.66 -17.07 -10.22
N LYS A 54 -16.33 -17.12 -10.12
CA LYS A 54 -15.59 -18.30 -9.69
C LYS A 54 -15.94 -18.62 -8.24
N MET A 55 -16.45 -19.83 -8.01
CA MET A 55 -16.81 -20.34 -6.69
C MET A 55 -15.82 -21.43 -6.26
N VAL A 56 -15.53 -21.51 -4.97
CA VAL A 56 -14.68 -22.54 -4.37
C VAL A 56 -15.35 -23.15 -3.14
N ASP A 57 -15.05 -24.42 -2.90
CA ASP A 57 -15.47 -25.13 -1.69
C ASP A 57 -14.53 -24.74 -0.54
N VAL A 58 -15.11 -24.25 0.56
CA VAL A 58 -14.36 -23.85 1.78
C VAL A 58 -14.73 -24.71 2.98
N SER A 59 -15.55 -25.74 2.78
CA SER A 59 -15.84 -26.71 3.83
C SER A 59 -14.65 -27.62 4.08
N GLY A 60 -14.30 -27.77 5.36
CA GLY A 60 -13.51 -28.93 5.81
C GLY A 60 -14.30 -30.24 5.72
N PHE A 61 -13.71 -31.34 6.18
CA PHE A 61 -14.25 -32.71 6.12
C PHE A 61 -15.51 -32.98 7.00
N ARG A 62 -16.38 -31.97 7.22
CA ARG A 62 -17.58 -32.13 8.05
C ARG A 62 -18.65 -32.91 7.29
N LEU A 63 -19.16 -33.97 7.93
CA LEU A 63 -20.27 -34.77 7.44
C LEU A 63 -21.56 -34.40 8.20
N ASP A 64 -22.71 -34.48 7.52
CA ASP A 64 -24.01 -34.42 8.16
C ASP A 64 -24.32 -35.71 8.94
N ALA A 65 -25.45 -35.75 9.64
CA ALA A 65 -25.87 -36.91 10.42
C ALA A 65 -26.11 -38.18 9.56
N SER A 66 -26.19 -38.03 8.23
CA SER A 66 -26.38 -39.12 7.26
C SER A 66 -25.08 -39.52 6.57
N GLY A 67 -23.94 -38.91 6.94
CA GLY A 67 -22.63 -39.21 6.35
C GLY A 67 -22.37 -38.50 5.02
N ASN A 68 -23.19 -37.55 4.60
CA ASN A 68 -22.93 -36.75 3.40
C ASN A 68 -22.01 -35.58 3.73
N SER A 69 -21.15 -35.19 2.80
CA SER A 69 -20.30 -34.01 2.97
C SER A 69 -21.15 -32.73 2.97
N ILE A 70 -20.92 -31.88 3.98
CA ILE A 70 -21.53 -30.55 4.05
C ILE A 70 -20.62 -29.58 3.28
N THR A 71 -20.96 -29.27 2.03
CA THR A 71 -20.17 -28.35 1.19
C THR A 71 -20.69 -26.91 1.30
N LYS A 72 -19.87 -26.01 1.85
CA LYS A 72 -20.05 -24.56 1.82
C LYS A 72 -19.23 -24.00 0.68
N ARG A 73 -19.89 -23.25 -0.20
CA ARG A 73 -19.26 -22.57 -1.33
C ARG A 73 -19.25 -21.07 -1.11
N VAL A 74 -18.15 -20.44 -1.45
CA VAL A 74 -17.99 -18.97 -1.45
C VAL A 74 -17.36 -18.53 -2.76
N ARG A 75 -17.46 -17.24 -3.07
CA ARG A 75 -16.72 -16.66 -4.20
C ARG A 75 -15.22 -16.79 -3.93
N PHE A 76 -14.45 -17.19 -4.93
CA PHE A 76 -13.00 -17.36 -4.84
C PHE A 76 -12.31 -16.11 -4.32
N ILE A 77 -12.65 -14.96 -4.89
CA ILE A 77 -12.12 -13.65 -4.48
C ILE A 77 -12.48 -13.22 -3.06
N LYS A 78 -13.38 -13.96 -2.40
CA LYS A 78 -13.81 -13.74 -1.01
C LYS A 78 -13.37 -14.88 -0.09
N SER A 79 -12.65 -15.90 -0.57
CA SER A 79 -12.17 -16.96 0.30
C SER A 79 -10.97 -16.45 1.09
N GLU A 80 -10.92 -16.80 2.38
CA GLU A 80 -9.80 -16.45 3.27
C GLU A 80 -8.47 -16.94 2.70
N MET A 81 -8.42 -18.19 2.24
CA MET A 81 -7.24 -18.75 1.58
C MET A 81 -6.72 -17.87 0.43
N PHE A 82 -7.60 -17.43 -0.47
CA PHE A 82 -7.18 -16.59 -1.59
C PHE A 82 -6.67 -15.22 -1.11
N LEU A 83 -7.40 -14.58 -0.19
CA LEU A 83 -7.04 -13.26 0.31
C LEU A 83 -5.72 -13.29 1.07
N THR A 84 -5.49 -14.28 1.94
CA THR A 84 -4.23 -14.41 2.68
C THR A 84 -3.04 -14.67 1.75
N GLU A 85 -3.18 -15.58 0.78
CA GLU A 85 -2.12 -15.78 -0.22
C GLU A 85 -1.86 -14.54 -1.08
N LEU A 86 -2.91 -13.78 -1.41
CA LEU A 86 -2.78 -12.56 -2.20
C LEU A 86 -2.10 -11.45 -1.40
N MET A 87 -2.45 -11.30 -0.13
CA MET A 87 -1.84 -10.34 0.80
C MET A 87 -0.32 -10.54 0.89
N GLU A 88 0.14 -11.79 1.05
CA GLU A 88 1.58 -12.11 1.05
C GLU A 88 2.27 -11.73 -0.28
N LYS A 89 1.67 -12.11 -1.42
CA LYS A 89 2.21 -11.82 -2.76
C LYS A 89 2.29 -10.32 -3.08
N ILE A 90 1.46 -9.49 -2.44
CA ILE A 90 1.46 -8.05 -2.66
C ILE A 90 2.66 -7.39 -1.99
N CYS A 91 3.15 -7.93 -0.87
CA CYS A 91 4.36 -7.38 -0.26
C CYS A 91 5.59 -7.58 -1.12
N ASP A 92 5.67 -8.64 -1.93
CA ASP A 92 6.74 -8.82 -2.93
C ASP A 92 6.71 -7.70 -3.99
N LYS A 93 5.52 -7.20 -4.35
CA LYS A 93 5.38 -6.10 -5.31
C LYS A 93 5.85 -4.74 -4.78
N MET A 94 6.10 -4.62 -3.47
CA MET A 94 6.60 -3.36 -2.90
C MET A 94 8.01 -3.02 -3.40
N GLU A 95 8.72 -3.98 -4.00
CA GLU A 95 9.98 -3.75 -4.71
C GLU A 95 9.82 -2.86 -5.96
N ASP A 96 8.61 -2.81 -6.55
CA ASP A 96 8.31 -1.94 -7.71
C ASP A 96 8.08 -0.46 -7.32
N TYR A 97 8.06 -0.18 -6.01
CA TYR A 97 7.84 1.14 -5.44
C TYR A 97 9.14 1.73 -4.93
N LEU A 98 9.31 3.04 -5.16
CA LEU A 98 10.41 3.81 -4.58
C LEU A 98 9.87 4.85 -3.62
N LYS A 99 10.60 5.06 -2.53
CA LYS A 99 10.44 6.26 -1.69
C LYS A 99 10.79 7.50 -2.50
N ALA A 100 9.94 8.51 -2.47
CA ALA A 100 10.16 9.77 -3.14
C ALA A 100 9.60 10.95 -2.35
N THR A 101 9.95 12.15 -2.76
CA THR A 101 9.34 13.39 -2.27
C THR A 101 8.85 14.23 -3.44
N TYR A 102 7.68 14.86 -3.31
CA TYR A 102 7.21 15.76 -4.36
C TYR A 102 8.05 17.03 -4.42
N LYS A 103 8.49 17.42 -5.62
CA LYS A 103 9.30 18.62 -5.86
C LYS A 103 8.60 19.92 -5.46
N ASN A 104 7.27 19.95 -5.48
CA ASN A 104 6.48 21.15 -5.24
C ASN A 104 6.34 21.51 -3.75
N ASN A 105 6.39 20.53 -2.84
CA ASN A 105 6.08 20.73 -1.42
C ASN A 105 6.96 19.88 -0.47
N GLY A 106 7.85 19.04 -1.00
CA GLY A 106 8.73 18.17 -0.22
C GLY A 106 8.04 17.03 0.52
N LYS A 107 6.74 16.79 0.30
CA LYS A 107 6.01 15.72 1.00
C LYS A 107 6.44 14.35 0.50
N PHE A 108 6.57 13.41 1.44
CA PHE A 108 6.83 12.01 1.17
C PHE A 108 5.73 11.37 0.30
N THR A 109 6.13 10.42 -0.54
CA THR A 109 5.25 9.55 -1.30
C THR A 109 5.94 8.24 -1.64
N LEU A 110 5.16 7.20 -1.92
CA LEU A 110 5.63 6.02 -2.63
C LEU A 110 5.27 6.16 -4.10
N LEU A 111 6.26 6.02 -4.98
CA LEU A 111 6.05 6.06 -6.42
C LEU A 111 6.27 4.67 -7.01
N LYS A 112 5.23 4.10 -7.61
CA LYS A 112 5.39 2.91 -8.46
C LYS A 112 6.15 3.29 -9.73
N MET A 113 7.22 2.57 -10.05
CA MET A 113 8.09 2.94 -11.18
C MET A 113 7.44 2.69 -12.53
N ILE A 114 6.76 1.56 -12.66
CA ILE A 114 6.16 1.10 -13.90
C ILE A 114 4.65 0.94 -13.71
N ILE A 115 3.89 1.59 -14.60
CA ILE A 115 2.44 1.46 -14.70
C ILE A 115 2.14 1.04 -16.14
N ASP A 116 1.42 -0.07 -16.31
CA ASP A 116 1.05 -0.63 -17.62
C ASP A 116 2.22 -0.79 -18.60
N GLY A 117 3.38 -1.22 -18.07
CA GLY A 117 4.59 -1.45 -18.86
C GLY A 117 5.32 -0.18 -19.30
N LYS A 118 4.93 0.99 -18.80
CA LYS A 118 5.57 2.28 -19.08
C LYS A 118 6.07 2.94 -17.79
N MET A 119 7.07 3.80 -17.92
CA MET A 119 7.52 4.64 -16.82
C MET A 119 6.36 5.49 -16.29
N ASN A 120 6.22 5.54 -14.97
CA ASN A 120 5.22 6.37 -14.32
C ASN A 120 5.43 7.85 -14.71
N PRO A 121 4.41 8.53 -15.29
CA PRO A 121 4.53 9.93 -15.75
C PRO A 121 4.87 10.90 -14.61
N ASP A 122 4.51 10.55 -13.37
CA ASP A 122 4.75 11.36 -12.18
C ASP A 122 6.20 11.27 -11.68
N SER A 123 7.03 10.41 -12.28
CA SER A 123 8.47 10.34 -11.99
C SER A 123 9.19 11.69 -12.17
N SER A 124 8.71 12.53 -13.09
CA SER A 124 9.25 13.88 -13.28
C SER A 124 8.89 14.86 -12.16
N LEU A 125 7.83 14.59 -11.39
CA LEU A 125 7.29 15.45 -10.33
C LEU A 125 7.92 15.21 -8.96
N VAL A 126 8.73 14.16 -8.84
CA VAL A 126 9.31 13.72 -7.57
C VAL A 126 10.83 13.67 -7.61
N ASP A 127 11.44 13.79 -6.44
CA ASP A 127 12.83 13.47 -6.18
C ASP A 127 12.89 12.13 -5.45
N PHE A 128 13.61 11.16 -6.04
CA PHE A 128 13.77 9.83 -5.47
C PHE A 128 14.68 9.87 -4.24
N VAL A 129 14.23 9.22 -3.18
CA VAL A 129 15.01 9.07 -1.94
C VAL A 129 15.95 7.90 -2.12
N GLN A 130 17.26 8.18 -2.10
CA GLN A 130 18.29 7.14 -2.15
C GLN A 130 18.54 6.66 -0.73
N ASP A 131 17.93 5.54 -0.34
CA ASP A 131 18.29 4.84 0.90
C ASP A 131 19.33 3.75 0.63
N GLY A 132 20.19 3.48 1.62
CA GLY A 132 21.24 2.46 1.52
C GLY A 132 20.71 1.04 1.28
N ASP A 133 19.42 0.82 1.57
CA ASP A 133 18.72 -0.46 1.41
C ASP A 133 17.82 -0.52 0.16
N LEU A 134 17.83 0.49 -0.72
CA LEU A 134 17.14 0.52 -2.03
C LEU A 134 15.72 -0.08 -1.98
N ASN A 135 14.88 0.41 -1.05
CA ASN A 135 13.48 -0.02 -0.86
C ASN A 135 13.23 -1.44 -0.34
N LYS A 136 14.25 -2.23 0.01
CA LYS A 136 14.05 -3.53 0.69
C LYS A 136 13.21 -3.39 1.98
N SER A 137 13.24 -2.22 2.61
CA SER A 137 12.40 -1.94 3.77
C SER A 137 10.89 -1.90 3.47
N LEU A 138 10.46 -1.57 2.25
CA LEU A 138 9.03 -1.39 1.95
C LEU A 138 8.26 -2.71 2.02
N GLY A 139 8.85 -3.81 1.53
CA GLY A 139 8.31 -5.14 1.71
C GLY A 139 8.15 -5.50 3.20
N HIS A 140 9.15 -5.18 4.03
CA HIS A 140 9.05 -5.38 5.48
C HIS A 140 7.94 -4.55 6.13
N PHE A 141 7.79 -3.28 5.75
CA PHE A 141 6.67 -2.47 6.23
C PHE A 141 5.32 -3.03 5.78
N CYS A 142 5.23 -3.61 4.58
CA CYS A 142 4.00 -4.24 4.10
C CYS A 142 3.64 -5.47 4.93
N LEU A 143 4.63 -6.34 5.21
CA LEU A 143 4.43 -7.49 6.08
C LEU A 143 3.95 -7.05 7.46
N GLU A 144 4.61 -6.06 8.07
CA GLU A 144 4.21 -5.53 9.38
C GLU A 144 2.79 -4.95 9.37
N VAL A 145 2.42 -4.20 8.33
CA VAL A 145 1.06 -3.64 8.17
C VAL A 145 0.01 -4.75 8.07
N LEU A 146 0.26 -5.79 7.29
CA LEU A 146 -0.68 -6.89 7.10
C LEU A 146 -0.78 -7.77 8.35
N GLU A 147 0.35 -8.08 9.00
CA GLU A 147 0.39 -8.85 10.24
C GLU A 147 -0.37 -8.14 11.37
N ASP A 148 -0.18 -6.82 11.52
CA ASP A 148 -0.86 -6.02 12.54
C ASP A 148 -2.38 -5.89 12.29
N ASN A 149 -2.83 -6.04 11.03
CA ASN A 149 -4.19 -5.69 10.62
C ASN A 149 -4.93 -6.78 9.81
N GLU A 150 -4.48 -8.04 9.87
CA GLU A 150 -4.99 -9.14 9.04
C GLU A 150 -6.52 -9.25 9.08
N GLU A 151 -7.11 -9.22 10.28
CA GLU A 151 -8.55 -9.31 10.47
C GLU A 151 -9.31 -8.15 9.82
N THR A 152 -8.74 -6.93 9.84
CA THR A 152 -9.30 -5.74 9.22
C THR A 152 -9.33 -5.88 7.70
N PHE A 153 -8.21 -6.31 7.11
CA PHE A 153 -8.11 -6.56 5.67
C PHE A 153 -9.07 -7.66 5.24
N LEU A 154 -9.08 -8.82 5.92
CA LEU A 154 -9.99 -9.92 5.62
C LEU A 154 -11.45 -9.48 5.65
N LYS A 155 -11.90 -8.81 6.71
CA LYS A 155 -13.29 -8.32 6.82
C LYS A 155 -13.65 -7.36 5.69
N ALA A 156 -12.78 -6.41 5.38
CA ALA A 156 -13.02 -5.43 4.32
C ALA A 156 -13.16 -6.11 2.94
N PHE A 157 -12.23 -7.00 2.60
CA PHE A 157 -12.22 -7.66 1.30
C PHE A 157 -13.22 -8.83 1.19
N GLN A 158 -13.72 -9.37 2.30
CA GLN A 158 -14.79 -10.38 2.33
C GLN A 158 -16.21 -9.80 2.27
N ALA A 159 -16.37 -8.48 2.42
CA ALA A 159 -17.68 -7.82 2.33
C ALA A 159 -18.40 -8.15 1.02
N GLU A 160 -19.75 -8.16 1.04
CA GLU A 160 -20.56 -8.54 -0.14
C GLU A 160 -20.20 -7.67 -1.34
N GLU A 161 -20.10 -6.38 -1.12
CA GLU A 161 -19.62 -5.36 -2.05
C GLU A 161 -18.34 -4.74 -1.50
N LEU A 162 -17.37 -4.46 -2.37
CA LEU A 162 -16.22 -3.66 -1.98
C LEU A 162 -16.69 -2.21 -1.90
N GLY A 163 -16.64 -1.64 -0.69
CA GLY A 163 -17.00 -0.23 -0.51
C GLY A 163 -15.99 0.68 -1.19
N ASN A 164 -16.38 1.93 -1.44
CA ASN A 164 -15.43 2.96 -1.80
C ASN A 164 -14.53 3.29 -0.60
N ASP A 165 -13.37 3.89 -0.90
CA ASP A 165 -12.43 4.46 0.07
C ASP A 165 -11.93 3.43 1.11
N LEU A 166 -11.66 2.20 0.64
CA LEU A 166 -11.11 1.13 1.50
C LEU A 166 -9.77 1.54 2.11
N ASP A 167 -8.97 2.34 1.40
CA ASP A 167 -7.70 2.84 1.89
C ASP A 167 -7.89 3.76 3.10
N ILE A 168 -8.90 4.63 3.09
CA ILE A 168 -9.24 5.48 4.25
C ILE A 168 -9.76 4.61 5.40
N LYS A 169 -10.72 3.71 5.13
CA LYS A 169 -11.30 2.84 6.15
C LYS A 169 -10.24 1.97 6.83
N ILE A 170 -9.35 1.35 6.05
CA ILE A 170 -8.32 0.47 6.60
C ILE A 170 -7.18 1.29 7.21
N CYS A 171 -6.57 2.20 6.45
CA CYS A 171 -5.30 2.82 6.85
C CYS A 171 -5.44 4.01 7.80
N SER A 172 -6.56 4.76 7.73
CA SER A 172 -6.85 5.88 8.63
C SER A 172 -7.78 5.48 9.78
N GLU A 173 -8.91 4.83 9.48
CA GLU A 173 -9.93 4.59 10.51
C GLU A 173 -9.62 3.39 11.41
N GLN A 174 -9.06 2.30 10.88
CA GLN A 174 -8.75 1.12 11.68
C GLN A 174 -7.28 1.08 12.12
N ALA A 175 -6.34 1.17 11.19
CA ALA A 175 -4.91 1.00 11.46
C ALA A 175 -4.21 2.24 12.05
N LYS A 176 -4.82 3.43 11.93
CA LYS A 176 -4.30 4.71 12.47
C LYS A 176 -2.91 5.10 11.97
N TYR A 177 -2.50 4.62 10.79
CA TYR A 177 -1.25 5.05 10.16
C TYR A 177 -1.42 6.39 9.44
N CYS A 178 -2.59 6.63 8.86
CA CYS A 178 -2.89 7.83 8.11
C CYS A 178 -3.82 8.78 8.90
N ASP A 179 -3.78 10.06 8.56
CA ASP A 179 -4.60 11.12 9.19
C ASP A 179 -5.59 11.72 8.17
N ASP A 180 -6.14 10.89 7.27
CA ASP A 180 -7.16 11.32 6.29
C ASP A 180 -8.50 11.63 6.99
N ALA A 181 -9.32 12.46 6.34
CA ALA A 181 -10.68 12.70 6.83
C ALA A 181 -11.52 11.41 6.72
N PRO A 182 -12.33 11.06 7.74
CA PRO A 182 -13.20 9.89 7.69
C PRO A 182 -14.19 9.96 6.52
N VAL A 183 -14.56 8.78 6.00
CA VAL A 183 -15.56 8.69 4.92
C VAL A 183 -16.92 9.11 5.47
N GLN A 184 -17.60 10.04 4.80
CA GLN A 184 -18.97 10.40 5.16
C GLN A 184 -19.91 9.38 4.50
N ASP A 185 -20.56 8.54 5.30
CA ASP A 185 -21.61 7.65 4.79
C ASP A 185 -22.79 8.52 4.31
N GLU A 186 -23.16 8.40 3.02
CA GLU A 186 -24.41 8.97 2.52
C GLU A 186 -25.57 8.28 3.27
N TYR A 187 -26.18 8.99 4.22
CA TYR A 187 -27.38 8.55 4.90
C TYR A 187 -28.52 8.40 3.89
N ASN A 188 -28.77 7.18 3.40
CA ASN A 188 -29.95 6.88 2.60
C ASN A 188 -31.21 7.01 3.47
N PHE A 189 -31.94 8.10 3.25
CA PHE A 189 -33.21 8.44 3.88
C PHE A 189 -34.38 7.66 3.26
N GLU A 190 -34.24 6.35 3.01
CA GLU A 190 -35.33 5.57 2.45
C GLU A 190 -36.25 5.02 3.56
N GLY A 191 -37.35 5.75 3.80
CA GLY A 191 -38.67 5.15 3.96
C GLY A 191 -39.06 4.59 5.32
N LYS A 192 -39.12 5.42 6.36
CA LYS A 192 -40.14 5.23 7.40
C LYS A 192 -41.43 5.92 6.97
N GLU A 193 -42.19 5.28 6.08
CA GLU A 193 -43.64 5.53 6.04
C GLU A 193 -44.28 4.56 7.04
N GLU A 194 -44.74 5.14 8.14
CA GLU A 194 -45.63 4.52 9.10
C GLU A 194 -46.97 4.25 8.42
N LEU A 195 -47.45 2.99 8.49
CA LEU A 195 -48.89 2.69 8.55
C LEU A 195 -49.14 1.29 9.13
#